data_AF-A0A848TJ51-F1
#
_entry.id   AF-A0A848TJ51-F1
#
_cell.length_a   1.000
_cell.length_b   1.000
_cell.length_c   1.000
_cell.angle_alpha   90.00
_cell.angle_beta   90.00
_cell.angle_gamma   90.00
#
_symmetry.space_group_name_H-M   'P 1'
#
loop_
_entity.id
_entity.type
_entity.pdbx_description
1 polymer ?
#
loop_
_entity_poly.entity_id
_entity_poly.type
_entity_poly.pdbx_seq_one_letter_code
_entity_poly.pdbx_strand_id
1 'polypeptide(L)' 'YVRYELNLPGTTRVYRTSAVPRRSGQAMRFSLSPANAQPTGLAVIGSPKGLRAAHAVTFCDR' A
#
# COMPACT_ATOMS: atom_id res chain seq x y z
N TYR A 1 10.75 1.84 -4.84
CA TYR A 1 10.15 2.97 -5.58
C TYR A 1 9.76 4.15 -4.69
N VAL A 2 8.68 4.12 -3.89
CA VAL A 2 8.20 5.32 -3.14
C VAL A 2 9.26 6.03 -2.26
N ARG A 3 10.14 5.27 -1.58
CA ARG A 3 11.18 5.88 -0.72
C ARG A 3 12.35 6.47 -1.50
N TYR A 4 12.72 5.85 -2.61
CA TYR A 4 13.97 6.14 -3.34
C TYR A 4 13.73 7.06 -4.54
N GLU A 5 12.70 6.78 -5.34
CA GLU A 5 12.36 7.55 -6.55
C GLU A 5 11.58 8.83 -6.24
N LEU A 6 10.74 8.81 -5.21
CA LEU A 6 9.93 9.97 -4.82
C LEU A 6 10.54 10.74 -3.63
N ASN A 7 11.70 10.30 -3.13
CA ASN A 7 12.40 10.87 -1.98
C ASN A 7 11.49 11.08 -0.74
N LEU A 8 10.57 10.14 -0.50
CA LEU A 8 9.62 10.24 0.61
C LEU A 8 10.11 9.48 1.86
N PRO A 9 9.80 9.96 3.07
CA PRO A 9 10.16 9.28 4.31
C PRO A 9 9.64 7.84 4.37
N GLY A 10 10.36 6.93 5.03
CA GLY A 10 9.91 5.54 5.22
C GLY A 10 8.61 5.41 6.04
N THR A 11 8.25 6.44 6.79
CA THR A 11 7.00 6.57 7.55
C THR A 11 5.81 6.96 6.68
N THR A 12 6.02 7.35 5.42
CA THR A 12 4.98 7.69 4.45
C THR A 12 4.00 6.54 4.31
N ARG A 13 2.71 6.85 4.38
CA ARG A 13 1.65 5.86 4.22
C ARG A 13 1.31 5.69 2.75
N VAL A 14 1.19 4.43 2.35
CA VAL A 14 0.71 4.00 1.03
C VAL A 14 -0.63 3.29 1.24
N TYR A 15 -1.62 3.68 0.44
CA TYR A 15 -2.99 3.19 0.52
C TYR A 15 -3.34 2.42 -0.74
N ARG A 16 -4.01 1.28 -0.59
CA ARG A 16 -4.57 0.56 -1.72
C ARG A 16 -5.85 1.26 -2.19
N THR A 17 -6.03 1.47 -3.48
CA THR A 17 -7.23 2.11 -4.05
C THR A 17 -7.98 1.21 -5.04
N SER A 18 -7.43 0.05 -5.39
CA SER A 18 -8.14 -0.95 -6.20
C SER A 18 -9.31 -1.58 -5.42
N ALA A 19 -10.46 -1.72 -6.08
CA ALA A 19 -11.68 -2.31 -5.53
C ALA A 19 -11.51 -3.79 -5.12
N VAL A 20 -12.39 -4.25 -4.23
CA VAL A 20 -12.43 -5.61 -3.64
C VAL A 20 -13.79 -6.23 -3.96
N PRO A 21 -13.91 -7.54 -4.26
CA PRO A 21 -12.86 -8.57 -4.36
C PRO A 21 -12.06 -8.49 -5.68
N ARG A 22 -10.78 -8.87 -5.62
CA ARG A 22 -9.86 -8.85 -6.76
C ARG A 22 -9.69 -10.26 -7.32
N ARG A 23 -9.64 -10.42 -8.65
CA ARG A 23 -9.25 -11.68 -9.28
C ARG A 23 -7.73 -11.88 -9.19
N SER A 24 -7.28 -13.13 -9.07
CA SER A 24 -5.83 -13.43 -9.12
C SER A 24 -5.23 -12.89 -10.42
N GLY A 25 -4.00 -12.36 -10.35
CA GLY A 25 -3.32 -11.71 -11.49
C GLY A 25 -3.77 -10.28 -11.86
N GLN A 26 -4.88 -9.77 -11.32
CA GLN A 26 -5.34 -8.40 -11.65
C GLN A 26 -4.43 -7.30 -11.07
N ALA A 27 -4.15 -6.24 -11.82
CA ALA A 27 -3.31 -5.14 -11.32
C ALA A 27 -3.87 -4.49 -10.03
N MET A 28 -2.99 -4.08 -9.12
CA MET A 28 -3.34 -3.29 -7.94
C MET A 28 -3.02 -1.82 -8.16
N ARG A 29 -3.86 -0.94 -7.61
CA ARG A 29 -3.64 0.51 -7.63
C ARG A 29 -3.34 0.99 -6.22
N PHE A 30 -2.39 1.91 -6.12
CA PHE A 30 -1.96 2.51 -4.87
C PHE A 30 -1.99 4.04 -4.97
N SER A 31 -2.18 4.70 -3.84
CA SER A 31 -2.12 6.16 -3.70
C SER A 31 -1.43 6.55 -2.40
N LEU A 32 -0.92 7.77 -2.35
CA LEU A 32 -0.44 8.41 -1.12
C LEU A 32 -1.57 9.14 -0.38
N SER A 33 -2.75 9.28 -1.00
CA SER A 33 -3.94 9.89 -0.40
C SER A 33 -4.88 8.82 0.18
N PRO A 34 -5.49 9.07 1.35
CA PRO A 34 -6.44 8.14 1.97
C PRO A 34 -7.86 8.21 1.38
N ALA A 35 -8.17 9.18 0.50
CA ALA A 35 -9.54 9.51 0.09
C ALA A 35 -10.34 8.31 -0.47
N ASN A 36 -9.67 7.38 -1.16
CA ASN A 36 -10.26 6.17 -1.72
C ASN A 36 -9.59 4.90 -1.19
N ALA A 37 -9.09 4.95 0.05
CA ALA A 37 -8.37 3.85 0.65
C ALA A 37 -9.28 2.65 0.89
N GLN A 38 -9.00 1.58 0.15
CA GLN A 38 -9.62 0.28 0.29
C GLN A 38 -8.86 -0.54 1.36
N PRO A 39 -9.53 -1.49 2.03
CA PRO A 39 -8.86 -2.42 2.94
C PRO A 39 -7.70 -3.10 2.24
N THR A 40 -6.54 -3.22 2.89
CA THR A 40 -5.33 -3.77 2.25
C THR A 40 -5.41 -5.29 2.07
N GLY A 41 -6.34 -5.96 2.76
CA GLY A 41 -6.44 -7.43 2.81
C GLY A 41 -5.33 -8.08 3.64
N LEU A 42 -4.45 -7.29 4.25
CA LEU A 42 -3.43 -7.74 5.17
C LEU A 42 -3.91 -7.55 6.60
N ALA A 43 -3.69 -8.54 7.45
CA ALA A 43 -3.94 -8.43 8.88
C ALA A 43 -2.89 -7.49 9.50
N VAL A 44 -3.16 -6.18 9.48
CA VAL A 44 -2.29 -5.15 10.05
C VAL A 44 -2.91 -4.64 11.34
N ILE A 45 -2.25 -4.91 12.47
CA ILE A 45 -2.68 -4.41 13.79
C ILE A 45 -2.53 -2.87 13.80
N GLY A 46 -3.64 -2.15 14.02
CA GLY A 46 -3.65 -0.70 14.24
C GLY A 46 -3.76 0.20 12.99
N SER A 47 -3.76 -0.32 11.76
CA SER A 47 -3.93 0.51 10.55
C SER A 47 -4.51 -0.28 9.37
N PRO A 48 -5.84 -0.48 9.32
CA PRO A 48 -6.49 -1.42 8.39
C PRO A 48 -6.50 -0.97 6.92
N LYS A 49 -6.19 0.30 6.65
CA LYS A 49 -6.35 0.91 5.31
C LYS A 49 -5.03 1.33 4.64
N GLY A 50 -3.90 1.29 5.34
CA GLY A 50 -2.63 1.77 4.78
C GLY A 50 -1.40 1.25 5.52
N LEU A 51 -0.30 1.13 4.76
CA LEU A 51 1.00 0.61 5.20
C LEU A 51 2.07 1.69 5.14
N ARG A 52 3.05 1.65 6.04
CA ARG A 52 4.26 2.46 5.90
C ARG A 52 5.09 1.97 4.71
N ALA A 53 5.64 2.89 3.93
CA ALA A 53 6.44 2.56 2.76
C ALA A 53 7.65 1.67 3.10
N ALA A 54 8.27 1.86 4.27
CA ALA A 54 9.36 0.98 4.72
C ALA A 54 8.91 -0.47 4.99
N HIS A 55 7.71 -0.66 5.53
CA HIS A 55 7.14 -1.99 5.77
C HIS A 55 6.63 -2.62 4.47
N ALA A 56 6.12 -1.84 3.53
CA ALA A 56 5.64 -2.36 2.25
C ALA A 56 6.76 -3.05 1.43
N VAL A 57 8.02 -2.59 1.57
CA VAL A 57 9.18 -3.18 0.87
C VAL A 57 9.40 -4.64 1.23
N THR A 58 9.01 -5.09 2.43
CA THR A 58 9.19 -6.50 2.83
C THR A 58 8.28 -7.47 2.08
N PHE A 59 7.28 -6.96 1.36
CA PHE A 59 6.35 -7.75 0.54
C PHE A 59 6.67 -7.70 -0.96
N CYS A 60 7.71 -6.96 -1.37
CA CYS A 60 8.16 -6.95 -2.75
C CYS A 60 9.12 -8.11 -2.96
N ASP A 61 8.91 -8.90 -4.02
CA ASP A 61 9.93 -9.84 -4.49
C ASP A 61 11.18 -9.03 -4.92
N ARG A 62 12.36 -9.60 -4.65
CA ARG A 62 13.64 -8.99 -5.03
C ARG A 62 13.86 -9.03 -6.54
#